data_AF-A0A420Y608-F1
#
_entry.id   AF-A0A420Y608-F1
#
_cell.length_a   1.000
_cell.length_b   1.000
_cell.length_c   1.000
_cell.angle_alpha   90.00
_cell.angle_beta   90.00
_cell.angle_gamma   90.00
#
_symmetry.space_group_name_H-M   'P 1'
#
loop_
_entity.id
_entity.type
_entity.pdbx_description
1 polymer ?
#
loop_
_entity_poly.entity_id
_entity_poly.type
_entity_poly.pdbx_seq_one_letter_code
_entity_poly.pdbx_strand_id
1 'polypeptide(L)'
;MVGTPTSLGCQTCRTRKKKCTGERPACSQCLKAGWRCPGYVKRWRFVDESGRIPGQYRGRRPQITVASSDGGEFEVYEAKCTVQASFHVGIILRSLSSEAEKNSLVLASILDNGRAQALLPLHALGSFFPLIPARLGRNSALDTAIACLCSIYHRFLSGESALTSEVVIGNYVKSLAALQDYVSDPGLRYQSETLCASILVQLCELMTSKNTGRWNNLLKGSGLLFKESDPERFTSGFDRTLLESQRAMFIVQDMHAREDCFLAEPKWRNVLSSSYGPRLSGHKPGAIELRNSLCDVLVDFPGMVQEEAELLATSTTHWKVSHDLPRLERATQRALRLQNCMNSWYGDFAQAVPYSAQQDPASIDGTLESDMDWSGDHDRPNPLYDILDCVATTSSHLHAMTLSDDEKNPHRKVGIIIGSQRQPRVGPQITDFVLDAIKTHLTQSKLAAGAPEIAFELIDVAALNLPLFDEPVIPSQVKDAKDYAHDHTRAWSATVSACDAFVFVTPQYNWGIPAGLKNAIDYLFHEWRGKPAMIVSYGGHGGDKCAAALKIVLEGGLGMKVVATTVNLSFPNRELLVKATRGEDLGLDGVNSQDTWVKERGEISKVWDEMVQSLD
;
A
#
# COMPACT_ATOMS: atom_id res chain seq x y z
N MET A 1 -51.13 25.40 13.98
CA MET A 1 -49.84 25.24 14.68
C MET A 1 -50.01 25.82 16.08
N VAL A 2 -50.08 24.98 17.12
CA VAL A 2 -50.22 25.40 18.53
C VAL A 2 -48.88 25.17 19.23
N GLY A 3 -48.31 26.22 19.81
CA GLY A 3 -47.15 26.12 20.71
C GLY A 3 -45.85 26.80 20.29
N THR A 4 -45.77 27.40 19.09
CA THR A 4 -44.67 28.33 18.76
C THR A 4 -44.98 29.68 19.39
N PRO A 5 -44.09 30.26 20.22
CA PRO A 5 -44.36 31.57 20.77
C PRO A 5 -44.39 32.61 19.65
N THR A 6 -45.56 33.19 19.39
CA THR A 6 -45.78 34.22 18.36
C THR A 6 -45.11 35.55 18.70
N SER A 7 -44.69 35.74 19.96
CA SER A 7 -44.08 36.99 20.39
C SER A 7 -42.63 37.11 19.91
N LEU A 8 -42.38 38.11 19.05
CA LEU A 8 -41.06 38.52 18.55
C LEU A 8 -40.16 39.18 19.61
N GLY A 9 -40.59 39.27 20.88
CA GLY A 9 -39.85 39.90 21.96
C GLY A 9 -38.71 39.04 22.52
N CYS A 10 -37.72 39.68 23.13
CA CYS A 10 -36.61 38.99 23.82
C CYS A 10 -37.13 38.15 24.99
N GLN A 11 -36.37 37.13 25.38
CA GLN A 11 -36.80 36.18 26.41
C GLN A 11 -37.07 36.84 27.77
N THR A 12 -36.26 37.83 28.17
CA THR A 12 -36.45 38.58 29.42
C THR A 12 -37.79 39.33 29.45
N CYS A 13 -38.14 40.05 28.38
CA CYS A 13 -39.43 40.74 28.28
C CYS A 13 -40.61 39.75 28.26
N ARG A 14 -40.44 38.59 27.63
CA ARG A 14 -41.47 37.55 27.57
C ARG A 14 -41.73 36.91 28.93
N THR A 15 -40.68 36.49 29.65
CA THR A 15 -40.81 35.92 31.00
C THR A 15 -41.43 36.92 31.97
N ARG A 16 -41.08 38.21 31.83
CA ARG A 16 -41.62 39.29 32.67
C ARG A 16 -42.93 39.89 32.17
N LYS A 17 -43.51 39.36 31.09
CA LYS A 17 -44.76 39.83 30.44
C LYS A 17 -44.76 41.36 30.18
N LYS A 18 -43.62 41.91 29.74
CA LYS A 18 -43.47 43.32 29.32
C LYS A 18 -43.35 43.41 27.80
N LYS A 19 -43.88 44.48 27.21
CA LYS A 19 -43.80 44.73 25.75
C LYS A 19 -42.34 45.00 25.37
N CYS A 20 -41.80 44.19 24.46
CA CYS A 20 -40.44 44.32 23.95
C CYS A 20 -40.38 45.34 22.80
N THR A 21 -39.33 46.16 22.77
CA THR A 21 -39.14 47.20 21.75
C THR A 21 -38.45 46.71 20.47
N GLY A 22 -37.79 45.54 20.50
CA GLY A 22 -37.33 44.85 19.28
C GLY A 22 -35.95 45.29 18.75
N GLU A 23 -35.34 46.30 19.36
CA GLU A 23 -33.99 46.79 19.00
C GLU A 23 -32.91 45.73 19.28
N ARG A 24 -31.90 45.67 18.41
CA ARG A 24 -30.71 44.80 18.53
C ARG A 24 -29.48 45.64 18.89
N PRO A 25 -28.53 45.13 19.70
CA PRO A 25 -28.45 43.78 20.28
C PRO A 25 -29.30 43.57 21.54
N ALA A 26 -29.79 44.64 22.18
CA ALA A 26 -30.63 44.60 23.37
C ALA A 26 -31.82 45.56 23.25
N CYS A 27 -32.99 45.18 23.79
CA CYS A 27 -34.15 46.05 23.77
C CYS A 27 -34.04 47.18 24.80
N SER A 28 -34.43 48.41 24.44
CA SER A 28 -34.47 49.57 25.33
C SER A 28 -35.21 49.32 26.66
N GLN A 29 -36.20 48.43 26.68
CA GLN A 29 -36.94 48.10 27.90
C GLN A 29 -36.15 47.24 28.89
N CYS A 30 -35.26 46.38 28.42
CA CYS A 30 -34.31 45.70 29.29
C CYS A 30 -33.21 46.67 29.75
N LEU A 31 -32.72 47.55 28.87
CA LEU A 31 -31.69 48.52 29.21
C LEU A 31 -32.15 49.53 30.28
N LYS A 32 -33.33 50.14 30.09
CA LYS A 32 -33.91 51.09 31.06
C LYS A 32 -34.22 50.48 32.42
N ALA A 33 -34.57 49.20 32.45
CA ALA A 33 -34.87 48.47 33.68
C ALA A 33 -33.63 47.80 34.31
N GLY A 34 -32.43 47.99 33.74
CA GLY A 34 -31.20 47.37 34.23
C GLY A 34 -31.16 45.84 34.08
N TRP A 35 -31.95 45.27 33.18
CA TRP A 35 -32.02 43.82 32.97
C TRP A 35 -31.08 43.34 31.87
N ARG A 36 -30.49 42.15 32.06
CA ARG A 36 -29.74 41.48 31.01
C ARG A 36 -30.69 41.04 29.89
N CYS A 37 -30.47 41.53 28.67
CA CYS A 37 -31.21 41.14 27.47
C CYS A 37 -30.43 40.02 26.74
N PRO A 38 -30.96 38.79 26.66
CA PRO A 38 -30.28 37.66 26.01
C PRO A 38 -30.37 37.69 24.47
N GLY A 39 -30.87 38.79 23.89
CA GLY A 39 -31.15 38.90 22.46
C GLY A 39 -32.43 38.17 22.04
N TYR A 40 -32.54 37.88 20.73
CA TYR A 40 -33.73 37.36 20.06
C TYR A 40 -33.50 35.98 19.45
N VAL A 41 -32.95 35.05 20.24
CA VAL A 41 -32.65 33.68 19.77
C VAL A 41 -33.96 32.92 19.55
N LYS A 42 -34.21 32.46 18.31
CA LYS A 42 -35.33 31.55 18.02
C LYS A 42 -35.01 30.19 18.64
N ARG A 43 -35.85 29.73 19.57
CA ARG A 43 -35.74 28.39 20.14
C ARG A 43 -36.36 27.40 19.16
N TRP A 44 -35.56 26.54 18.56
CA TRP A 44 -36.06 25.45 17.73
C TRP A 44 -36.77 24.43 18.63
N ARG A 45 -37.95 23.98 18.21
CA ARG A 45 -38.69 22.88 18.84
C ARG A 45 -38.86 21.82 17.76
N PHE A 46 -38.46 20.58 18.07
CA PHE A 46 -38.73 19.44 17.21
C PHE A 46 -40.24 19.19 17.16
N VAL A 47 -40.82 19.16 15.96
CA VAL A 47 -42.24 18.87 15.74
C VAL A 47 -42.32 17.59 14.96
N ASP A 48 -42.89 16.56 15.58
CA ASP A 48 -43.15 15.29 14.92
C ASP A 48 -44.33 15.45 13.93
N GLU A 49 -44.02 15.36 12.63
CA GLU A 49 -45.01 15.46 11.54
C GLU A 49 -45.41 14.09 10.96
N SER A 50 -44.99 12.99 11.59
CA SER A 50 -45.22 11.61 11.10
C SER A 50 -46.70 11.30 10.84
N GLY A 51 -47.62 11.95 11.57
CA GLY A 51 -49.07 11.82 11.38
C GLY A 51 -49.69 12.72 10.30
N ARG A 52 -49.03 13.81 9.88
CA ARG A 52 -49.57 14.79 8.91
C ARG A 52 -49.16 14.52 7.48
N ILE A 53 -47.92 14.07 7.29
CA ILE A 53 -47.31 13.85 5.97
C ILE A 53 -48.07 12.78 5.14
N PRO A 54 -48.62 11.69 5.70
CA PRO A 54 -49.32 10.68 4.91
C PRO A 54 -50.57 11.22 4.19
N GLY A 55 -51.22 12.25 4.72
CA GLY A 55 -52.41 12.85 4.10
C GLY A 55 -52.10 13.71 2.87
N GLN A 56 -50.94 14.36 2.83
CA GLN A 56 -50.54 15.24 1.72
C GLN A 56 -50.08 14.48 0.47
N TYR A 57 -49.60 13.24 0.63
CA TYR A 57 -49.05 12.44 -0.47
C TYR A 57 -49.99 11.35 -1.00
N ARG A 58 -51.18 11.15 -0.40
CA ARG A 58 -52.16 10.14 -0.84
C ARG A 58 -52.77 10.37 -2.24
N GLY A 59 -52.57 11.55 -2.84
CA GLY A 59 -53.16 11.91 -4.14
C GLY A 59 -52.18 12.06 -5.31
N ARG A 60 -50.86 12.02 -5.09
CA ARG A 60 -49.87 12.15 -6.18
C ARG A 60 -49.28 10.79 -6.50
N ARG A 61 -49.83 10.10 -7.51
CA ARG A 61 -49.13 8.97 -8.15
C ARG A 61 -47.91 9.53 -8.88
N PRO A 62 -46.68 9.06 -8.61
CA PRO A 62 -45.54 9.39 -9.45
C PRO A 62 -45.78 8.79 -10.83
N GLN A 63 -45.78 9.61 -11.89
CA GLN A 63 -45.62 9.10 -13.24
C GLN A 63 -44.18 8.65 -13.41
N ILE A 64 -43.95 7.34 -13.34
CA ILE A 64 -42.70 6.73 -13.80
C ILE A 64 -42.87 6.51 -15.30
N THR A 65 -42.23 7.34 -16.11
CA THR A 65 -42.03 7.04 -17.54
C THR A 65 -40.90 6.03 -17.65
N VAL A 66 -41.26 4.75 -17.70
CA VAL A 66 -40.37 3.67 -18.10
C VAL A 66 -40.32 3.68 -19.63
N ALA A 67 -39.13 3.87 -20.21
CA ALA A 67 -38.93 3.69 -21.63
C ALA A 67 -39.14 2.22 -21.98
N SER A 68 -40.06 1.98 -22.92
CA SER A 68 -40.44 0.66 -23.43
C SER A 68 -39.35 0.06 -24.32
N SER A 69 -38.97 -1.18 -24.04
CA SER A 69 -38.43 -2.11 -25.04
C SER A 69 -39.01 -3.50 -24.81
N ASP A 70 -39.90 -3.88 -25.75
CA ASP A 70 -40.27 -5.21 -26.23
C ASP A 70 -40.53 -6.36 -25.24
N GLY A 71 -41.83 -6.65 -25.08
CA GLY A 71 -42.44 -7.94 -25.45
C GLY A 71 -41.92 -9.24 -24.83
N GLY A 72 -42.55 -9.67 -23.73
CA GLY A 72 -42.52 -11.06 -23.25
C GLY A 72 -43.28 -11.23 -21.93
N GLU A 73 -44.26 -12.11 -21.88
CA GLU A 73 -45.14 -12.37 -20.73
C GLU A 73 -44.38 -12.85 -19.49
N PHE A 74 -44.70 -12.29 -18.31
CA PHE A 74 -44.16 -12.70 -17.01
C PHE A 74 -45.09 -13.72 -16.35
N GLU A 75 -44.62 -14.95 -16.11
CA GLU A 75 -45.18 -15.87 -15.13
C GLU A 75 -44.77 -15.45 -13.71
N VAL A 76 -45.75 -15.43 -12.80
CA VAL A 76 -45.56 -15.14 -11.37
C VAL A 76 -45.04 -16.40 -10.67
N TYR A 77 -43.77 -16.40 -10.27
CA TYR A 77 -43.24 -17.36 -9.29
C TYR A 77 -43.20 -16.71 -7.90
N GLU A 78 -43.95 -17.27 -6.95
CA GLU A 78 -43.79 -17.00 -5.51
C GLU A 78 -42.44 -17.55 -5.04
N ALA A 79 -41.44 -16.68 -4.89
CA ALA A 79 -40.20 -17.02 -4.22
C ALA A 79 -40.27 -16.69 -2.73
N LYS A 80 -40.10 -17.74 -1.91
CA LYS A 80 -39.90 -17.66 -0.45
C LYS A 80 -38.79 -16.66 -0.14
N CYS A 81 -39.13 -15.62 0.63
CA CYS A 81 -38.20 -14.61 1.11
C CYS A 81 -37.19 -15.24 2.08
N THR A 82 -35.97 -15.48 1.60
CA THR A 82 -34.77 -15.54 2.44
C THR A 82 -34.29 -14.09 2.54
N VAL A 83 -34.34 -13.52 3.74
CA VAL A 83 -33.93 -12.13 3.98
C VAL A 83 -32.41 -12.03 3.87
N GLN A 84 -31.88 -11.91 2.66
CA GLN A 84 -30.66 -11.16 2.43
C GLN A 84 -31.04 -9.69 2.60
N ALA A 85 -30.78 -9.14 3.79
CA ALA A 85 -30.93 -7.72 4.05
C ALA A 85 -29.89 -6.95 3.20
N SER A 86 -30.24 -6.72 1.94
CA SER A 86 -29.65 -5.65 1.15
C SER A 86 -30.07 -4.35 1.82
N PHE A 87 -29.27 -3.87 2.77
CA PHE A 87 -29.42 -2.53 3.32
C PHE A 87 -29.10 -1.54 2.19
N HIS A 88 -30.10 -1.23 1.36
CA HIS A 88 -30.16 0.06 0.72
C HIS A 88 -30.34 1.09 1.83
N VAL A 89 -29.23 1.62 2.35
CA VAL A 89 -29.25 2.92 2.99
C VAL A 89 -29.63 3.90 1.88
N GLY A 90 -30.94 4.10 1.69
CA GLY A 90 -31.46 5.26 1.02
C GLY A 90 -31.08 6.45 1.89
N ILE A 91 -29.84 6.94 1.74
CA ILE A 91 -29.42 8.20 2.31
C ILE A 91 -30.45 9.22 1.82
N ILE A 92 -31.19 9.81 2.75
CA ILE A 92 -32.10 10.92 2.45
C ILE A 92 -31.23 12.12 2.04
N LEU A 93 -30.76 12.13 0.79
CA LEU A 93 -29.88 13.17 0.22
C LEU A 93 -30.63 14.46 -0.15
N ARG A 94 -31.94 14.56 0.10
CA ARG A 94 -32.78 15.66 -0.41
C ARG A 94 -32.85 16.92 0.47
N SER A 95 -31.87 17.17 1.35
CA SER A 95 -31.83 18.44 2.12
C SER A 95 -30.45 18.98 2.51
N LEU A 96 -29.35 18.39 2.03
CA LEU A 96 -28.02 18.96 2.28
C LEU A 96 -27.72 20.03 1.23
N SER A 97 -27.45 21.26 1.70
CA SER A 97 -27.33 22.44 0.83
C SER A 97 -25.90 22.73 0.40
N SER A 98 -24.91 22.28 1.19
CA SER A 98 -23.49 22.48 0.91
C SER A 98 -22.75 21.16 0.66
N GLU A 99 -21.68 21.21 -0.13
CA GLU A 99 -20.78 20.06 -0.33
C GLU A 99 -20.09 19.63 0.98
N ALA A 100 -19.80 20.58 1.88
CA ALA A 100 -19.25 20.30 3.21
C ALA A 100 -20.18 19.40 4.05
N GLU A 101 -21.50 19.67 4.03
CA GLU A 101 -22.49 18.85 4.73
C GLU A 101 -22.58 17.43 4.14
N LYS A 102 -22.53 17.31 2.80
CA LYS A 102 -22.54 16.01 2.11
C LYS A 102 -21.31 15.20 2.47
N ASN A 103 -20.13 15.81 2.36
CA ASN A 103 -18.86 15.19 2.71
C ASN A 103 -18.79 14.79 4.18
N SER A 104 -19.35 15.60 5.09
CA SER A 104 -19.45 15.25 6.52
C SER A 104 -20.24 13.97 6.73
N LEU A 105 -21.41 13.85 6.08
CA LEU A 105 -22.26 12.67 6.19
C LEU A 105 -21.61 11.43 5.58
N VAL A 106 -20.97 11.58 4.41
CA VAL A 106 -20.25 10.47 3.76
C VAL A 106 -19.08 10.01 4.62
N LEU A 107 -18.30 10.93 5.20
CA LEU A 107 -17.22 10.58 6.11
C LEU A 107 -17.72 9.82 7.34
N ALA A 108 -18.81 10.27 7.97
CA ALA A 108 -19.42 9.55 9.09
C ALA A 108 -19.85 8.13 8.68
N SER A 109 -20.49 7.99 7.52
CA SER A 109 -20.88 6.69 6.95
C SER A 109 -19.67 5.79 6.68
N ILE A 110 -18.54 6.34 6.22
CA ILE A 110 -17.29 5.57 6.02
C ILE A 110 -16.78 5.06 7.37
N LEU A 111 -16.74 5.90 8.40
CA LEU A 111 -16.24 5.55 9.72
C LEU A 111 -17.07 4.44 10.38
N ASP A 112 -18.39 4.46 10.19
CA ASP A 112 -19.30 3.46 10.78
C ASP A 112 -19.44 2.17 9.94
N ASN A 113 -18.91 2.14 8.72
CA ASN A 113 -19.08 1.01 7.79
C ASN A 113 -17.86 0.08 7.80
N GLY A 114 -18.01 -1.11 8.39
CA GLY A 114 -16.94 -2.11 8.46
C GLY A 114 -16.38 -2.54 7.10
N ARG A 115 -17.21 -2.59 6.05
CA ARG A 115 -16.73 -2.86 4.68
C ARG A 115 -15.86 -1.73 4.16
N ALA A 116 -16.19 -0.47 4.48
CA ALA A 116 -15.36 0.66 4.10
C ALA A 116 -13.99 0.59 4.78
N GLN A 117 -13.94 0.18 6.04
CA GLN A 117 -12.69 0.02 6.79
C GLN A 117 -11.76 -1.04 6.18
N ALA A 118 -12.27 -1.98 5.37
CA ALA A 118 -11.45 -2.96 4.66
C ALA A 118 -10.60 -2.37 3.52
N LEU A 119 -10.91 -1.16 3.02
CA LEU A 119 -10.02 -0.47 2.07
C LEU A 119 -8.79 0.08 2.78
N LEU A 120 -9.04 0.84 3.85
CA LEU A 120 -8.03 1.43 4.70
C LEU A 120 -8.72 1.78 6.05
N PRO A 121 -8.25 1.24 7.19
CA PRO A 121 -8.92 1.39 8.48
C PRO A 121 -8.65 2.78 9.08
N LEU A 122 -9.50 3.76 8.75
CA LEU A 122 -9.32 5.16 9.17
C LEU A 122 -9.29 5.32 10.70
N HIS A 123 -10.09 4.52 11.43
CA HIS A 123 -10.13 4.55 12.89
C HIS A 123 -8.78 4.15 13.51
N ALA A 124 -8.08 3.20 12.88
CA ALA A 124 -6.77 2.77 13.32
C ALA A 124 -5.72 3.84 13.01
N LEU A 125 -5.78 4.49 11.84
CA LEU A 125 -4.79 5.49 11.42
C LEU A 125 -4.75 6.73 12.33
N GLY A 126 -5.89 7.23 12.82
CA GLY A 126 -5.87 8.34 13.76
C GLY A 126 -7.23 8.72 14.32
N SER A 127 -7.22 9.29 15.51
CA SER A 127 -8.43 9.76 16.20
C SER A 127 -8.98 11.10 15.68
N PHE A 128 -8.37 11.66 14.62
CA PHE A 128 -8.74 12.98 14.09
C PHE A 128 -9.92 12.94 13.11
N PHE A 129 -10.21 11.81 12.45
CA PHE A 129 -11.29 11.73 11.44
C PHE A 129 -12.67 12.18 11.95
N PRO A 130 -13.12 11.78 13.15
CA PRO A 130 -14.40 12.25 13.71
C PRO A 130 -14.45 13.77 13.99
N LEU A 131 -13.29 14.44 14.04
CA LEU A 131 -13.18 15.87 14.32
C LEU A 131 -13.23 16.73 13.04
N ILE A 132 -13.10 16.11 11.86
CA ILE A 132 -13.07 16.79 10.56
C ILE A 132 -14.39 17.50 10.22
N PRO A 133 -15.60 16.92 10.42
CA PRO A 133 -16.86 17.55 10.03
C PRO A 133 -17.06 18.97 10.58
N ALA A 134 -16.60 19.23 11.81
CA ALA A 134 -16.71 20.55 12.44
C ALA A 134 -15.83 21.64 11.78
N ARG A 135 -14.95 21.24 10.85
CA ARG A 135 -13.94 22.09 10.19
C ARG A 135 -14.21 22.31 8.71
N LEU A 136 -15.14 21.56 8.12
CA LEU A 136 -15.48 21.69 6.70
C LEU A 136 -16.20 23.02 6.41
N GLY A 137 -15.98 23.55 5.21
CA GLY A 137 -16.55 24.81 4.71
C GLY A 137 -15.76 26.06 5.08
N ARG A 138 -14.57 25.93 5.69
CA ARG A 138 -13.71 27.05 6.10
C ARG A 138 -12.36 27.10 5.39
N ASN A 139 -11.87 25.95 4.95
CA ASN A 139 -10.57 25.78 4.33
C ASN A 139 -10.76 24.89 3.09
N SER A 140 -10.54 25.48 1.92
CA SER A 140 -10.80 24.79 0.65
C SER A 140 -9.84 23.63 0.39
N ALA A 141 -8.62 23.66 0.94
CA ALA A 141 -7.68 22.53 0.85
C ALA A 141 -8.23 21.31 1.61
N LEU A 142 -8.75 21.51 2.82
CA LEU A 142 -9.39 20.44 3.60
C LEU A 142 -10.67 19.93 2.91
N ASP A 143 -11.52 20.84 2.42
CA ASP A 143 -12.78 20.49 1.78
C ASP A 143 -12.58 19.64 0.51
N THR A 144 -11.60 20.03 -0.32
CA THR A 144 -11.26 19.29 -1.55
C THR A 144 -10.55 17.97 -1.25
N ALA A 145 -9.68 17.91 -0.23
CA ALA A 145 -9.04 16.67 0.20
C ALA A 145 -10.06 15.65 0.73
N ILE A 146 -11.03 16.07 1.53
CA ILE A 146 -12.12 15.18 1.98
C ILE A 146 -13.03 14.77 0.83
N ALA A 147 -13.35 15.67 -0.11
CA ALA A 147 -14.12 15.29 -1.29
C ALA A 147 -13.41 14.18 -2.10
N CYS A 148 -12.09 14.29 -2.24
CA CYS A 148 -11.26 13.26 -2.87
C CYS A 148 -11.35 11.94 -2.09
N LEU A 149 -11.10 11.96 -0.78
CA LEU A 149 -11.19 10.78 0.09
C LEU A 149 -12.56 10.09 -0.04
N CYS A 150 -13.64 10.85 0.13
CA CYS A 150 -15.01 10.34 0.03
C CYS A 150 -15.29 9.71 -1.34
N SER A 151 -14.76 10.29 -2.43
CA SER A 151 -14.94 9.74 -3.77
C SER A 151 -14.23 8.41 -3.98
N ILE A 152 -13.05 8.21 -3.37
CA ILE A 152 -12.30 6.94 -3.41
C ILE A 152 -13.11 5.85 -2.70
N TYR A 153 -13.56 6.10 -1.47
CA TYR A 153 -14.34 5.14 -0.69
C TYR A 153 -15.70 4.82 -1.33
N HIS A 154 -16.38 5.81 -1.89
CA HIS A 154 -17.63 5.57 -2.61
C HIS A 154 -17.43 4.56 -3.74
N ARG A 155 -16.38 4.73 -4.56
CA ARG A 155 -16.09 3.80 -5.67
C ARG A 155 -15.73 2.41 -5.19
N PHE A 156 -14.89 2.33 -4.16
CA PHE A 156 -14.54 1.05 -3.52
C PHE A 156 -15.79 0.31 -3.04
N LEU A 157 -16.69 0.99 -2.34
CA LEU A 157 -17.95 0.41 -1.88
C LEU A 157 -18.90 0.01 -3.02
N SER A 158 -18.85 0.73 -4.15
CA SER A 158 -19.57 0.37 -5.38
C SER A 158 -18.93 -0.80 -6.16
N GLY A 159 -17.74 -1.28 -5.76
CA GLY A 159 -17.02 -2.35 -6.47
C GLY A 159 -16.34 -1.89 -7.75
N GLU A 160 -16.19 -0.58 -7.96
CA GLU A 160 -15.53 -0.02 -9.13
C GLU A 160 -14.07 0.33 -8.83
N SER A 161 -13.17 0.14 -9.81
CA SER A 161 -11.77 0.55 -9.65
C SER A 161 -11.65 2.07 -9.51
N ALA A 162 -10.89 2.52 -8.50
CA ALA A 162 -10.57 3.93 -8.27
C ALA A 162 -9.50 4.45 -9.25
N LEU A 163 -8.61 3.57 -9.73
CA LEU A 163 -7.40 3.90 -10.48
C LEU A 163 -7.63 4.48 -11.89
N THR A 164 -8.85 4.37 -12.42
CA THR A 164 -9.21 4.81 -13.78
C THR A 164 -10.31 5.87 -13.79
N SER A 165 -10.74 6.36 -12.62
CA SER A 165 -11.87 7.28 -12.53
C SER A 165 -11.47 8.72 -12.73
N GLU A 166 -12.01 9.34 -13.77
CA GLU A 166 -11.87 10.77 -14.05
C GLU A 166 -12.34 11.64 -12.87
N VAL A 167 -13.35 11.19 -12.12
CA VAL A 167 -13.88 11.91 -10.94
C VAL A 167 -12.86 11.89 -9.79
N VAL A 168 -12.26 10.74 -9.49
CA VAL A 168 -11.26 10.62 -8.42
C VAL A 168 -10.00 11.40 -8.79
N ILE A 169 -9.51 11.23 -10.02
CA ILE A 169 -8.34 11.96 -10.52
C ILE A 169 -8.59 13.47 -10.50
N GLY A 170 -9.77 13.90 -10.96
CA GLY A 170 -10.15 15.31 -10.95
C GLY A 170 -10.23 15.90 -9.54
N ASN A 171 -10.75 15.16 -8.57
CA ASN A 171 -10.78 15.61 -7.17
C ASN A 171 -9.39 15.62 -6.52
N TYR A 172 -8.52 14.66 -6.87
CA TYR A 172 -7.14 14.60 -6.41
C TYR A 172 -6.30 15.78 -6.94
N VAL A 173 -6.41 16.09 -8.24
CA VAL A 173 -5.70 17.24 -8.83
C VAL A 173 -6.20 18.55 -8.21
N LYS A 174 -7.52 18.67 -7.96
CA LYS A 174 -8.09 19.85 -7.27
C LYS A 174 -7.57 19.98 -5.84
N SER A 175 -7.46 18.88 -5.10
CA SER A 175 -6.96 18.93 -3.72
C SER A 175 -5.48 19.27 -3.65
N LEU A 176 -4.66 18.76 -4.58
CA LEU A 176 -3.26 19.14 -4.72
C LEU A 176 -3.09 20.63 -5.00
N ALA A 177 -3.84 21.18 -5.97
CA ALA A 177 -3.79 22.61 -6.31
C ALA A 177 -4.21 23.49 -5.12
N ALA A 178 -5.32 23.15 -4.46
CA ALA A 178 -5.79 23.89 -3.29
C ALA A 178 -4.78 23.80 -2.12
N LEU A 179 -4.17 22.65 -1.88
CA LEU A 179 -3.14 22.50 -0.86
C LEU A 179 -1.90 23.35 -1.17
N GLN A 180 -1.48 23.38 -2.45
CA GLN A 180 -0.35 24.19 -2.88
C GLN A 180 -0.56 25.68 -2.63
N ASP A 181 -1.76 26.21 -2.87
CA ASP A 181 -2.10 27.60 -2.58
C ASP A 181 -1.95 27.92 -1.08
N TYR A 182 -2.46 27.03 -0.21
CA TYR A 182 -2.39 27.23 1.25
C TYR A 182 -0.97 27.07 1.80
N VAL A 183 -0.19 26.12 1.28
CA VAL A 183 1.21 25.94 1.68
C VAL A 183 2.07 27.12 1.21
N SER A 184 1.75 27.72 0.07
CA SER A 184 2.47 28.88 -0.46
C SER A 184 2.25 30.14 0.38
N ASP A 185 1.09 30.30 1.02
CA ASP A 185 0.78 31.44 1.90
C ASP A 185 1.36 31.25 3.32
N PRO A 186 2.24 32.15 3.81
CA PRO A 186 2.81 32.08 5.17
C PRO A 186 1.78 32.09 6.31
N GLY A 187 0.63 32.75 6.13
CA GLY A 187 -0.43 32.84 7.14
C GLY A 187 -1.37 31.64 7.17
N LEU A 188 -1.40 30.84 6.10
CA LEU A 188 -2.33 29.71 5.95
C LEU A 188 -1.65 28.34 6.05
N ARG A 189 -0.35 28.24 5.75
CA ARG A 189 0.38 26.97 5.65
C ARG A 189 0.39 26.12 6.92
N TYR A 190 0.36 26.76 8.09
CA TYR A 190 0.39 26.09 9.38
C TYR A 190 -0.99 25.94 10.01
N GLN A 191 -2.09 26.33 9.35
CA GLN A 191 -3.43 26.09 9.88
C GLN A 191 -3.67 24.59 10.10
N SER A 192 -4.40 24.25 11.15
CA SER A 192 -4.82 22.89 11.48
C SER A 192 -5.47 22.18 10.28
N GLU A 193 -6.33 22.91 9.56
CA GLU A 193 -7.02 22.41 8.37
C GLU A 193 -6.04 22.15 7.21
N THR A 194 -5.01 22.97 7.04
CA THR A 194 -3.97 22.76 6.01
C THR A 194 -3.10 21.54 6.33
N LEU A 195 -2.72 21.36 7.60
CA LEU A 195 -2.03 20.15 8.03
C LEU A 195 -2.88 18.90 7.80
N CYS A 196 -4.16 18.94 8.18
CA CYS A 196 -5.09 17.84 7.95
C CYS A 196 -5.26 17.57 6.45
N ALA A 197 -5.36 18.61 5.61
CA ALA A 197 -5.43 18.45 4.16
C ALA A 197 -4.19 17.74 3.60
N SER A 198 -2.99 18.09 4.07
CA SER A 198 -1.75 17.43 3.64
C SER A 198 -1.74 15.93 3.95
N ILE A 199 -2.22 15.54 5.14
CA ILE A 199 -2.37 14.13 5.53
C ILE A 199 -3.40 13.42 4.65
N LEU A 200 -4.55 14.05 4.41
CA LEU A 200 -5.61 13.43 3.62
C LEU A 200 -5.20 13.24 2.16
N VAL A 201 -4.48 14.19 1.56
CA VAL A 201 -3.98 14.05 0.18
C VAL A 201 -2.95 12.92 0.10
N GLN A 202 -2.07 12.81 1.10
CA GLN A 202 -1.15 11.68 1.22
C GLN A 202 -1.89 10.33 1.32
N LEU A 203 -2.97 10.23 2.11
CA LEU A 203 -3.80 9.02 2.18
C LEU A 203 -4.52 8.73 0.86
N CYS A 204 -5.00 9.77 0.17
CA CYS A 204 -5.59 9.62 -1.16
C CYS A 204 -4.57 9.06 -2.16
N GLU A 205 -3.33 9.57 -2.14
CA GLU A 205 -2.25 9.08 -2.97
C GLU A 205 -1.92 7.61 -2.67
N LEU A 206 -1.85 7.24 -1.39
CA LEU A 206 -1.63 5.86 -0.95
C LEU A 206 -2.67 4.89 -1.53
N MET A 207 -3.95 5.29 -1.55
CA MET A 207 -5.04 4.44 -2.06
C MET A 207 -5.21 4.44 -3.58
N THR A 208 -4.62 5.42 -4.28
CA THR A 208 -4.85 5.63 -5.73
C THR A 208 -3.60 5.51 -6.59
N SER A 209 -2.40 5.46 -6.00
CA SER A 209 -1.16 5.38 -6.75
C SER A 209 -0.89 3.97 -7.25
N LYS A 210 -0.63 3.83 -8.56
CA LYS A 210 0.05 2.67 -9.14
C LYS A 210 1.55 2.91 -8.99
N ASN A 211 2.10 2.57 -7.83
CA ASN A 211 3.52 2.42 -7.50
C ASN A 211 4.52 3.12 -8.46
N THR A 212 4.89 4.38 -8.16
CA THR A 212 6.05 5.05 -8.78
C THR A 212 7.02 5.63 -7.73
N GLY A 213 6.93 5.19 -6.47
CA GLY A 213 7.81 5.69 -5.38
C GLY A 213 7.61 7.17 -4.98
N ARG A 214 6.78 7.95 -5.71
CA ARG A 214 6.62 9.40 -5.50
C ARG A 214 5.78 9.80 -4.29
N TRP A 215 5.05 8.87 -3.68
CA TRP A 215 4.19 9.13 -2.51
C TRP A 215 5.00 9.62 -1.29
N ASN A 216 6.27 9.22 -1.20
CA ASN A 216 7.20 9.69 -0.17
C ASN A 216 7.41 11.21 -0.23
N ASN A 217 7.20 11.86 -1.39
CA ASN A 217 7.38 13.31 -1.49
C ASN A 217 6.29 14.08 -0.73
N LEU A 218 5.04 13.62 -0.77
CA LEU A 218 3.97 14.25 0.01
C LEU A 218 4.14 14.00 1.51
N LEU A 219 4.58 12.81 1.91
CA LEU A 219 4.92 12.54 3.31
C LEU A 219 6.11 13.39 3.79
N LYS A 220 7.17 13.54 2.98
CA LYS A 220 8.30 14.42 3.32
C LYS A 220 7.86 15.88 3.42
N GLY A 221 6.99 16.32 2.50
CA GLY A 221 6.37 17.64 2.53
C GLY A 221 5.53 17.88 3.79
N SER A 222 4.67 16.93 4.17
CA SER A 222 3.89 17.03 5.41
C SER A 222 4.81 17.03 6.64
N GLY A 223 5.82 16.17 6.69
CA GLY A 223 6.84 16.16 7.74
C GLY A 223 7.53 17.51 7.93
N LEU A 224 7.86 18.22 6.85
CA LEU A 224 8.41 19.58 6.92
C LEU A 224 7.42 20.60 7.49
N LEU A 225 6.12 20.52 7.15
CA LEU A 225 5.10 21.39 7.73
C LEU A 225 4.98 21.19 9.25
N PHE A 226 5.06 19.95 9.72
CA PHE A 226 5.09 19.65 11.15
C PHE A 226 6.38 20.15 11.80
N LYS A 227 7.55 19.83 11.21
CA LYS A 227 8.87 20.22 11.75
C LYS A 227 9.02 21.74 11.92
N GLU A 228 8.54 22.52 10.97
CA GLU A 228 8.61 23.99 10.97
C GLU A 228 7.48 24.64 11.77
N SER A 229 6.49 23.88 12.22
CA SER A 229 5.45 24.39 13.11
C SER A 229 5.96 24.54 14.54
N ASP A 230 5.37 25.47 15.29
CA ASP A 230 5.61 25.60 16.73
C ASP A 230 5.20 24.31 17.47
N PRO A 231 6.12 23.60 18.17
CA PRO A 231 5.79 22.37 18.88
C PRO A 231 4.66 22.51 19.92
N GLU A 232 4.50 23.69 20.55
CA GLU A 232 3.53 23.88 21.63
C GLU A 232 2.07 23.67 21.18
N ARG A 233 1.78 23.88 19.90
CA ARG A 233 0.44 23.63 19.33
C ARG A 233 0.03 22.16 19.38
N PHE A 234 1.00 21.24 19.40
CA PHE A 234 0.77 19.79 19.37
C PHE A 234 0.67 19.17 20.76
N THR A 235 0.44 19.99 21.79
CA THR A 235 0.26 19.53 23.17
C THR A 235 -1.10 18.89 23.41
N SER A 236 -2.15 19.35 22.71
CA SER A 236 -3.51 18.82 22.89
C SER A 236 -4.43 19.12 21.70
N GLY A 237 -5.64 18.56 21.71
CA GLY A 237 -6.69 18.87 20.74
C GLY A 237 -6.44 18.26 19.36
N PHE A 238 -6.93 18.94 18.32
CA PHE A 238 -6.92 18.41 16.95
C PHE A 238 -5.50 18.30 16.37
N ASP A 239 -4.64 19.27 16.61
CA ASP A 239 -3.26 19.22 16.09
C ASP A 239 -2.48 18.04 16.69
N ARG A 240 -2.68 17.75 17.99
CA ARG A 240 -2.12 16.56 18.64
C ARG A 240 -2.53 15.27 17.92
N THR A 241 -3.81 15.11 17.61
CA THR A 241 -4.31 13.88 16.98
C THR A 241 -3.82 13.74 15.54
N LEU A 242 -3.59 14.85 14.83
CA LEU A 242 -2.89 14.84 13.54
C LEU A 242 -1.45 14.35 13.70
N LEU A 243 -0.68 14.92 14.64
CA LEU A 243 0.72 14.50 14.88
C LEU A 243 0.80 13.02 15.23
N GLU A 244 -0.02 12.55 16.17
CA GLU A 244 -0.09 11.13 16.59
C GLU A 244 -0.45 10.16 15.45
N SER A 245 -1.19 10.62 14.45
CA SER A 245 -1.48 9.81 13.25
C SER A 245 -0.25 9.63 12.35
N GLN A 246 0.70 10.57 12.37
CA GLN A 246 1.82 10.61 11.43
C GLN A 246 3.15 10.13 12.01
N ARG A 247 3.27 9.97 13.34
CA ARG A 247 4.54 9.62 14.01
C ARG A 247 5.22 8.40 13.40
N ALA A 248 4.47 7.32 13.21
CA ALA A 248 4.99 6.10 12.62
C ALA A 248 5.51 6.34 11.19
N MET A 249 4.76 7.09 10.39
CA MET A 249 5.14 7.40 9.00
C MET A 249 6.43 8.24 8.94
N PHE A 250 6.58 9.25 9.80
CA PHE A 250 7.81 10.05 9.85
C PHE A 250 9.01 9.21 10.29
N ILE A 251 8.89 8.42 11.35
CA ILE A 251 9.98 7.56 11.84
C ILE A 251 10.42 6.59 10.75
N VAL A 252 9.47 5.93 10.10
CA VAL A 252 9.79 4.94 9.06
C VAL A 252 10.39 5.64 7.83
N GLN A 253 9.87 6.79 7.40
CA GLN A 253 10.47 7.55 6.29
C GLN A 253 11.93 7.95 6.59
N ASP A 254 12.18 8.49 7.78
CA ASP A 254 13.50 8.97 8.17
C ASP A 254 14.47 7.78 8.35
N MET A 255 13.98 6.63 8.80
CA MET A 255 14.72 5.36 8.83
C MET A 255 15.19 4.95 7.43
N HIS A 256 14.31 5.01 6.42
CA HIS A 256 14.68 4.70 5.04
C HIS A 256 15.63 5.73 4.43
N ALA A 257 15.43 7.01 4.73
CA ALA A 257 16.33 8.08 4.29
C ALA A 257 17.69 8.04 5.02
N ARG A 258 17.80 7.26 6.11
CA ARG A 258 18.94 7.27 7.05
C ARG A 258 19.24 8.68 7.56
N GLU A 259 18.17 9.43 7.83
CA GLU A 259 18.21 10.77 8.41
C GLU A 259 17.71 10.71 9.87
N ASP A 260 18.19 11.61 10.73
CA ASP A 260 17.65 11.74 12.09
C ASP A 260 16.17 12.18 12.05
N CYS A 261 15.33 11.51 12.82
CA CYS A 261 13.92 11.90 12.93
C CYS A 261 13.78 13.18 13.77
N PHE A 262 13.13 14.21 13.23
CA PHE A 262 12.95 15.49 13.93
C PHE A 262 12.18 15.33 15.26
N LEU A 263 11.35 14.29 15.39
CA LEU A 263 10.63 13.96 16.62
C LEU A 263 11.58 13.53 17.77
N ALA A 264 12.82 13.14 17.47
CA ALA A 264 13.83 12.81 18.46
C ALA A 264 14.41 14.06 19.13
N GLU A 265 14.22 15.26 18.57
CA GLU A 265 14.70 16.51 19.18
C GLU A 265 14.04 16.76 20.55
N PRO A 266 14.75 17.33 21.55
CA PRO A 266 14.21 17.52 22.91
C PRO A 266 12.90 18.30 22.97
N LYS A 267 12.72 19.32 22.12
CA LYS A 267 11.49 20.11 22.04
C LYS A 267 10.26 19.26 21.68
N TRP A 268 10.43 18.31 20.76
CA TRP A 268 9.37 17.40 20.32
C TRP A 268 9.14 16.28 21.33
N ARG A 269 10.19 15.71 21.91
CA ARG A 269 10.07 14.75 23.02
C ARG A 269 9.31 15.31 24.21
N ASN A 270 9.53 16.57 24.57
CA ASN A 270 8.82 17.20 25.68
C ASN A 270 7.32 17.32 25.39
N VAL A 271 6.94 17.69 24.16
CA VAL A 271 5.54 17.75 23.72
C VAL A 271 4.92 16.35 23.69
N LEU A 272 5.67 15.35 23.23
CA LEU A 272 5.18 13.96 23.13
C LEU A 272 5.07 13.26 24.49
N SER A 273 5.99 13.54 25.41
CA SER A 273 6.00 13.02 26.80
C SER A 273 4.99 13.70 27.72
N SER A 274 4.54 14.91 27.36
CA SER A 274 3.46 15.62 28.05
C SER A 274 2.11 14.93 27.76
N SER A 275 1.74 13.98 28.61
CA SER A 275 0.51 13.16 28.64
C SER A 275 0.55 11.83 27.87
N TYR A 276 1.02 10.80 28.55
CA TYR A 276 0.06 9.81 29.05
C TYR A 276 -0.23 10.22 30.50
N GLY A 277 -1.49 10.48 30.87
CA GLY A 277 -1.83 10.73 32.29
C GLY A 277 -1.34 9.60 33.19
N PRO A 278 -1.30 9.78 34.54
CA PRO A 278 -0.97 8.68 35.44
C PRO A 278 -1.86 7.47 35.10
N ARG A 279 -1.22 6.35 34.75
CA ARG A 279 -1.90 5.08 34.47
C ARG A 279 -2.75 4.74 35.69
N LEU A 280 -4.08 4.93 35.59
CA LEU A 280 -4.99 4.33 36.54
C LEU A 280 -4.79 2.81 36.39
N SER A 281 -4.27 2.16 37.43
CA SER A 281 -4.03 0.72 37.40
C SER A 281 -5.32 0.01 36.98
N GLY A 282 -5.28 -0.72 35.86
CA GLY A 282 -6.37 -1.58 35.42
C GLY A 282 -7.19 -1.13 34.20
N HIS A 283 -6.83 -0.04 33.50
CA HIS A 283 -7.36 0.22 32.15
C HIS A 283 -6.41 -0.32 31.07
N LYS A 284 -6.97 -1.10 30.14
CA LYS A 284 -6.22 -1.60 28.98
C LYS A 284 -5.88 -0.44 28.03
N PRO A 285 -4.62 -0.34 27.56
CA PRO A 285 -4.25 0.65 26.55
C PRO A 285 -5.06 0.48 25.26
N GLY A 286 -5.52 1.59 24.67
CA GLY A 286 -6.12 1.57 23.33
C GLY A 286 -5.07 1.31 22.23
N ALA A 287 -5.49 0.87 21.04
CA ALA A 287 -4.59 0.58 19.92
C ALA A 287 -3.66 1.76 19.55
N ILE A 288 -4.22 2.98 19.52
CA ILE A 288 -3.49 4.21 19.23
C ILE A 288 -2.46 4.52 20.31
N GLU A 289 -2.76 4.26 21.59
CA GLU A 289 -1.85 4.52 22.71
C GLU A 289 -0.63 3.60 22.66
N LEU A 290 -0.87 2.31 22.40
CA LEU A 290 0.20 1.31 22.21
C LEU A 290 1.06 1.65 21.01
N ARG A 291 0.48 2.06 19.87
CA ARG A 291 1.22 2.53 18.70
C ARG A 291 2.09 3.75 19.03
N ASN A 292 1.53 4.74 19.73
CA ASN A 292 2.28 5.94 20.10
C ASN A 292 3.43 5.62 21.07
N SER A 293 3.22 4.66 21.99
CA SER A 293 4.26 4.16 22.90
C SER A 293 5.36 3.41 22.12
N LEU A 294 4.99 2.65 21.08
CA LEU A 294 5.97 2.03 20.18
C LEU A 294 6.77 3.10 19.43
N CYS A 295 6.12 4.16 18.97
CA CYS A 295 6.80 5.28 18.32
C CYS A 295 7.76 6.00 19.28
N ASP A 296 7.49 6.07 20.58
CA ASP A 296 8.44 6.60 21.58
C ASP A 296 9.71 5.75 21.67
N VAL A 297 9.58 4.43 21.48
CA VAL A 297 10.72 3.50 21.44
C VAL A 297 11.50 3.63 20.12
N LEU A 298 10.80 3.71 19.00
CA LEU A 298 11.40 3.67 17.65
C LEU A 298 11.95 5.02 17.16
N VAL A 299 11.62 6.14 17.80
CA VAL A 299 12.01 7.48 17.33
C VAL A 299 13.53 7.69 17.21
N ASP A 300 14.32 6.96 18.01
CA ASP A 300 15.77 6.99 18.00
C ASP A 300 16.42 6.09 16.94
N PHE A 301 15.64 5.20 16.34
CA PHE A 301 16.14 4.15 15.46
C PHE A 301 16.73 4.68 14.14
N PRO A 302 16.15 5.68 13.46
CA PRO A 302 16.73 6.24 12.24
C PRO A 302 18.19 6.71 12.41
N GLY A 303 18.47 7.46 13.48
CA GLY A 303 19.83 7.92 13.79
C GLY A 303 20.80 6.79 14.17
N MET A 304 20.30 5.64 14.64
CA MET A 304 21.13 4.45 14.89
C MET A 304 21.51 3.75 13.59
N VAL A 305 20.58 3.65 12.63
CA VAL A 305 20.84 3.11 11.28
C VAL A 305 21.85 3.98 10.53
N GLN A 306 21.75 5.31 10.68
CA GLN A 306 22.74 6.24 10.12
C GLN A 306 24.13 6.03 10.75
N GLU A 307 24.22 5.95 12.08
CA GLU A 307 25.49 5.71 12.80
C GLU A 307 26.13 4.37 12.40
N GLU A 308 25.32 3.32 12.20
CA GLU A 308 25.79 2.02 11.69
C GLU A 308 26.37 2.14 10.28
N ALA A 309 25.66 2.80 9.37
CA ALA A 309 26.11 2.99 7.99
C ALA A 309 27.44 3.74 7.93
N GLU A 310 27.62 4.78 8.76
CA GLU A 310 28.88 5.52 8.87
C GLU A 310 30.03 4.62 9.38
N LEU A 311 29.78 3.81 10.42
CA LEU A 311 30.77 2.90 10.98
C LEU A 311 31.23 1.85 9.96
N LEU A 312 30.28 1.27 9.21
CA LEU A 312 30.57 0.31 8.13
C LEU A 312 31.39 0.95 7.00
N ALA A 313 31.10 2.19 6.61
CA ALA A 313 31.86 2.90 5.60
C ALA A 313 33.33 3.11 6.00
N THR A 314 33.62 3.47 7.25
CA THR A 314 34.99 3.60 7.78
C THR A 314 35.77 2.28 7.87
N SER A 315 35.09 1.14 8.00
CA SER A 315 35.75 -0.17 8.12
C SER A 315 36.50 -0.61 6.86
N THR A 316 36.12 -0.08 5.70
CA THR A 316 36.68 -0.48 4.39
C THR A 316 38.04 0.15 4.07
N THR A 317 38.49 1.17 4.81
CA THR A 317 39.68 1.98 4.42
C THR A 317 40.89 1.92 5.35
N HIS A 318 40.76 1.50 6.61
CA HIS A 318 41.82 1.01 7.52
C HIS A 318 41.27 1.12 8.95
N TRP A 319 40.94 -0.01 9.58
CA TRP A 319 40.51 -0.08 10.97
C TRP A 319 41.55 0.54 11.93
N LYS A 320 41.20 1.61 12.64
CA LYS A 320 42.01 2.20 13.72
C LYS A 320 41.33 1.95 15.07
N VAL A 321 41.70 0.84 15.70
CA VAL A 321 41.22 0.34 17.02
C VAL A 321 40.97 1.45 18.06
N SER A 322 41.83 2.47 18.12
CA SER A 322 41.80 3.49 19.17
C SER A 322 40.73 4.58 19.03
N HIS A 323 40.20 4.81 17.82
CA HIS A 323 39.22 5.90 17.58
C HIS A 323 37.78 5.40 17.48
N ASP A 324 37.58 4.18 16.99
CA ASP A 324 36.25 3.66 16.67
C ASP A 324 35.63 2.83 17.81
N LEU A 325 36.44 2.36 18.77
CA LEU A 325 35.95 1.58 19.92
C LEU A 325 34.92 2.35 20.79
N PRO A 326 35.11 3.63 21.15
CA PRO A 326 34.10 4.38 21.91
C PRO A 326 32.83 4.69 21.11
N ARG A 327 32.89 4.72 19.77
CA ARG A 327 31.69 4.85 18.92
C ARG A 327 30.92 3.54 18.89
N LEU A 328 31.62 2.43 18.69
CA LEU A 328 31.04 1.09 18.71
C LEU A 328 30.37 0.78 20.06
N GLU A 329 31.05 1.07 21.18
CA GLU A 329 30.48 0.89 22.53
C GLU A 329 29.20 1.70 22.72
N ARG A 330 29.17 2.96 22.26
CA ARG A 330 27.97 3.81 22.33
C ARG A 330 26.83 3.24 21.47
N ALA A 331 27.11 2.82 20.24
CA ALA A 331 26.12 2.21 19.36
C ALA A 331 25.55 0.91 19.95
N THR A 332 26.40 0.02 20.48
CA THR A 332 25.98 -1.22 21.15
C THR A 332 25.13 -0.94 22.39
N GLN A 333 25.49 0.05 23.21
CA GLN A 333 24.68 0.45 24.36
C GLN A 333 23.31 1.01 23.96
N ARG A 334 23.23 1.79 22.87
CA ARG A 334 21.95 2.28 22.33
C ARG A 334 21.08 1.13 21.82
N ALA A 335 21.66 0.18 21.09
CA ALA A 335 20.97 -1.02 20.61
C ALA A 335 20.41 -1.87 21.75
N LEU A 336 21.21 -2.09 22.81
CA LEU A 336 20.75 -2.83 23.99
C LEU A 336 19.62 -2.10 24.73
N ARG A 337 19.70 -0.77 24.86
CA ARG A 337 18.61 0.04 25.44
C ARG A 337 17.33 -0.09 24.61
N LEU A 338 17.43 0.02 23.30
CA LEU A 338 16.28 -0.12 22.40
C LEU A 338 15.63 -1.50 22.53
N GLN A 339 16.43 -2.57 22.52
CA GLN A 339 15.96 -3.93 22.71
C GLN A 339 15.22 -4.10 24.05
N ASN A 340 15.74 -3.54 25.14
CA ASN A 340 15.08 -3.58 26.44
C ASN A 340 13.76 -2.81 26.44
N CYS A 341 13.71 -1.63 25.81
CA CYS A 341 12.49 -0.85 25.66
C CYS A 341 11.44 -1.59 24.81
N MET A 342 11.85 -2.23 23.72
CA MET A 342 10.96 -3.05 22.87
C MET A 342 10.41 -4.25 23.63
N ASN A 343 11.24 -4.96 24.40
CA ASN A 343 10.79 -6.08 25.23
C ASN A 343 9.79 -5.62 26.30
N SER A 344 10.03 -4.47 26.93
CA SER A 344 9.09 -3.87 27.89
C SER A 344 7.76 -3.51 27.22
N TRP A 345 7.81 -2.88 26.04
CA TRP A 345 6.61 -2.55 25.26
C TRP A 345 5.83 -3.80 24.88
N TYR A 346 6.52 -4.87 24.44
CA TYR A 346 5.90 -6.15 24.08
C TYR A 346 5.20 -6.80 25.29
N GLY A 347 5.78 -6.67 26.49
CA GLY A 347 5.13 -7.10 27.74
C GLY A 347 3.82 -6.36 28.01
N ASP A 348 3.80 -5.03 27.89
CA ASP A 348 2.60 -4.20 28.03
C ASP A 348 1.55 -4.56 26.96
N PHE A 349 2.00 -4.81 25.73
CA PHE A 349 1.17 -5.22 24.59
C PHE A 349 0.50 -6.58 24.83
N ALA A 350 1.25 -7.60 25.23
CA ALA A 350 0.75 -8.95 25.49
C ALA A 350 -0.30 -8.99 26.61
N GLN A 351 -0.23 -8.05 27.57
CA GLN A 351 -1.25 -7.91 28.62
C GLN A 351 -2.54 -7.24 28.13
N ALA A 352 -2.43 -6.34 27.14
CA ALA A 352 -3.58 -5.63 26.58
C ALA A 352 -4.47 -6.56 25.74
N VAL A 353 -3.86 -7.48 24.99
CA VAL A 353 -4.53 -8.42 24.09
C VAL A 353 -4.94 -9.70 24.86
N PRO A 354 -6.23 -9.99 25.07
CA PRO A 354 -6.63 -11.25 25.70
C PRO A 354 -6.27 -12.42 24.77
N TYR A 355 -5.35 -13.26 25.21
CA TYR A 355 -4.95 -14.50 24.53
C TYR A 355 -6.17 -15.44 24.44
N SER A 356 -6.72 -15.62 23.25
CA SER A 356 -7.76 -16.62 22.97
C SER A 356 -7.12 -18.01 22.87
N ALA A 357 -6.69 -18.57 24.01
CA ALA A 357 -6.33 -19.97 24.10
C ALA A 357 -7.09 -20.65 25.23
N GLN A 358 -8.32 -21.05 24.91
CA GLN A 358 -8.97 -22.20 25.51
C GLN A 358 -9.70 -22.94 24.40
N GLN A 359 -8.97 -23.79 23.67
CA GLN A 359 -9.53 -25.01 23.13
C GLN A 359 -8.67 -26.17 23.63
N ASP A 360 -9.35 -27.08 24.32
CA ASP A 360 -8.84 -28.22 25.06
C ASP A 360 -8.10 -29.19 24.12
N PRO A 361 -6.91 -29.72 24.45
CA PRO A 361 -6.17 -30.66 23.58
C PRO A 361 -6.83 -32.05 23.43
N ALA A 362 -7.97 -32.29 24.09
CA ALA A 362 -8.56 -33.61 24.27
C ALA A 362 -9.78 -33.90 23.37
N SER A 363 -10.17 -33.00 22.45
CA SER A 363 -11.30 -33.23 21.53
C SER A 363 -10.90 -33.20 20.05
N ILE A 364 -9.75 -33.76 19.70
CA ILE A 364 -9.40 -34.03 18.30
C ILE A 364 -10.11 -35.34 17.90
N ASP A 365 -11.39 -35.21 17.58
CA ASP A 365 -12.05 -36.14 16.67
C ASP A 365 -12.24 -35.40 15.34
N GLY A 366 -11.80 -36.04 14.27
CA GLY A 366 -11.57 -35.42 12.98
C GLY A 366 -12.85 -34.94 12.30
N THR A 367 -13.04 -33.62 12.26
CA THR A 367 -13.67 -32.84 11.18
C THR A 367 -13.76 -31.39 11.66
N LEU A 368 -12.87 -30.52 11.17
CA LEU A 368 -12.99 -29.05 11.30
C LEU A 368 -12.40 -28.38 10.05
N GLU A 369 -12.90 -28.82 8.89
CA GLU A 369 -13.24 -27.86 7.83
C GLU A 369 -14.67 -27.39 8.11
N SER A 370 -14.97 -26.13 7.77
CA SER A 370 -16.23 -25.41 8.02
C SER A 370 -16.56 -25.15 9.48
N ASP A 371 -16.10 -24.00 9.99
CA ASP A 371 -16.97 -22.98 10.62
C ASP A 371 -16.08 -21.89 11.24
N MET A 372 -15.40 -21.14 10.37
CA MET A 372 -14.95 -19.80 10.73
C MET A 372 -16.05 -18.85 10.25
N ASP A 373 -17.04 -18.69 11.12
CA ASP A 373 -18.23 -17.88 10.94
C ASP A 373 -17.84 -16.43 10.61
N TRP A 374 -18.00 -16.04 9.34
CA TRP A 374 -17.86 -14.66 8.86
C TRP A 374 -19.13 -13.84 9.13
N SER A 375 -19.95 -14.22 10.10
CA SER A 375 -21.15 -13.48 10.48
C SER A 375 -21.28 -13.30 11.99
N GLY A 376 -20.87 -12.13 12.49
CA GLY A 376 -21.33 -11.63 13.78
C GLY A 376 -20.22 -11.06 14.66
N ASP A 377 -20.39 -9.77 14.98
CA ASP A 377 -19.72 -9.04 16.06
C ASP A 377 -18.31 -8.44 15.76
N HIS A 378 -18.22 -7.61 14.72
CA HIS A 378 -17.11 -6.66 14.54
C HIS A 378 -17.17 -5.43 15.48
N ASP A 379 -18.03 -5.43 16.50
CA ASP A 379 -18.26 -4.27 17.39
C ASP A 379 -17.17 -4.07 18.46
N ARG A 380 -16.03 -4.79 18.38
CA ARG A 380 -14.87 -4.53 19.25
C ARG A 380 -13.58 -4.40 18.45
N PRO A 381 -12.89 -3.25 18.51
CA PRO A 381 -11.57 -3.09 17.91
C PRO A 381 -10.61 -4.10 18.54
N ASN A 382 -9.99 -4.96 17.71
CA ASN A 382 -8.94 -5.85 18.18
C ASN A 382 -7.63 -5.06 18.16
N PRO A 383 -7.06 -4.70 19.32
CA PRO A 383 -5.88 -3.84 19.37
C PRO A 383 -4.69 -4.45 18.64
N LEU A 384 -4.57 -5.79 18.62
CA LEU A 384 -3.54 -6.50 17.89
C LEU A 384 -3.70 -6.28 16.38
N TYR A 385 -4.91 -6.44 15.83
CA TYR A 385 -5.15 -6.17 14.40
C TYR A 385 -5.10 -4.69 14.08
N ASP A 386 -5.50 -3.77 14.96
CA ASP A 386 -5.40 -2.33 14.66
C ASP A 386 -3.95 -1.83 14.68
N ILE A 387 -3.12 -2.37 15.59
CA ILE A 387 -1.69 -2.07 15.67
C ILE A 387 -0.95 -2.79 14.56
N LEU A 388 -1.25 -4.07 14.30
CA LEU A 388 -0.67 -4.82 13.18
C LEU A 388 -1.18 -4.35 11.83
N ASP A 389 -2.40 -3.83 11.68
CA ASP A 389 -2.87 -3.25 10.42
C ASP A 389 -2.34 -1.83 10.29
N CYS A 390 -2.20 -1.03 11.35
CA CYS A 390 -1.46 0.23 11.20
C CYS A 390 -0.01 -0.04 10.86
N VAL A 391 0.68 -0.91 11.60
CA VAL A 391 2.10 -1.21 11.41
C VAL A 391 2.32 -2.02 10.16
N ALA A 392 1.49 -3.00 9.79
CA ALA A 392 1.59 -3.77 8.55
C ALA A 392 0.91 -3.10 7.37
N THR A 393 -0.03 -2.17 7.49
CA THR A 393 -0.43 -1.34 6.34
C THR A 393 0.65 -0.29 6.11
N THR A 394 1.18 0.35 7.15
CA THR A 394 2.34 1.24 6.98
C THR A 394 3.59 0.49 6.58
N SER A 395 3.86 -0.72 7.09
CA SER A 395 5.06 -1.52 6.80
C SER A 395 4.87 -2.47 5.64
N SER A 396 3.67 -2.88 5.20
CA SER A 396 3.48 -3.65 3.96
C SER A 396 3.23 -2.73 2.79
N HIS A 397 2.59 -1.56 3.00
CA HIS A 397 2.68 -0.51 1.99
C HIS A 397 4.08 0.07 1.97
N LEU A 398 4.73 0.41 3.10
CA LEU A 398 6.16 0.73 3.04
C LEU A 398 6.98 -0.43 2.50
N HIS A 399 6.83 -1.69 2.88
CA HIS A 399 7.63 -2.79 2.31
C HIS A 399 7.32 -3.01 0.81
N ALA A 400 6.08 -2.78 0.37
CA ALA A 400 5.70 -2.75 -1.05
C ALA A 400 6.06 -1.42 -1.78
N MET A 401 6.53 -0.41 -1.04
CA MET A 401 6.88 0.95 -1.50
C MET A 401 8.34 1.33 -1.24
N THR A 402 9.07 0.54 -0.44
CA THR A 402 10.52 0.47 -0.20
C THR A 402 11.14 -0.59 -1.09
N LEU A 403 10.30 -1.35 -1.79
CA LEU A 403 10.47 -1.55 -3.22
C LEU A 403 10.25 -0.22 -4.00
N SER A 404 10.72 0.91 -3.47
CA SER A 404 11.37 1.92 -4.29
C SER A 404 12.64 1.26 -4.82
N ASP A 405 12.86 1.41 -6.11
CA ASP A 405 13.98 0.88 -6.90
C ASP A 405 15.42 1.14 -6.37
N ASP A 406 15.58 1.66 -5.14
CA ASP A 406 16.85 2.05 -4.50
C ASP A 406 17.38 1.05 -3.45
N GLU A 407 16.63 -0.01 -3.12
CA GLU A 407 17.19 -1.21 -2.47
C GLU A 407 17.07 -2.45 -3.37
N LYS A 408 17.05 -2.25 -4.70
CA LYS A 408 17.71 -3.22 -5.56
C LYS A 408 19.13 -3.29 -5.01
N ASN A 409 19.48 -4.47 -4.51
CA ASN A 409 20.84 -5.01 -4.49
C ASN A 409 21.73 -4.11 -5.36
N PRO A 410 22.86 -3.55 -4.88
CA PRO A 410 23.71 -2.64 -5.67
C PRO A 410 24.08 -3.20 -7.06
N HIS A 411 23.74 -4.47 -7.29
CA HIS A 411 23.63 -5.16 -8.55
C HIS A 411 22.17 -5.59 -8.90
N ARG A 412 21.64 -5.20 -10.07
CA ARG A 412 20.43 -5.84 -10.64
C ARG A 412 20.73 -7.34 -10.84
N LYS A 413 19.94 -8.25 -10.29
CA LYS A 413 20.22 -9.70 -10.39
C LYS A 413 19.44 -10.31 -11.55
N VAL A 414 20.13 -10.86 -12.53
CA VAL A 414 19.52 -11.51 -13.71
C VAL A 414 19.75 -13.00 -13.66
N GLY A 415 18.65 -13.77 -13.63
CA GLY A 415 18.68 -15.22 -13.69
C GLY A 415 18.88 -15.72 -15.12
N ILE A 416 19.94 -16.49 -15.37
CA ILE A 416 20.19 -17.14 -16.65
C ILE A 416 19.77 -18.61 -16.53
N ILE A 417 18.63 -18.97 -17.12
CA ILE A 417 18.02 -20.30 -16.98
C ILE A 417 18.48 -21.23 -18.12
N ILE A 418 19.13 -22.34 -17.74
CA ILE A 418 19.50 -23.42 -18.66
C ILE A 418 18.32 -24.38 -18.80
N GLY A 419 17.64 -24.36 -19.95
CA GLY A 419 16.40 -25.12 -20.17
C GLY A 419 16.56 -26.61 -20.46
N SER A 420 17.79 -27.13 -20.57
CA SER A 420 18.05 -28.52 -20.95
C SER A 420 18.41 -29.40 -19.76
N GLN A 421 17.70 -30.51 -19.57
CA GLN A 421 18.04 -31.53 -18.57
C GLN A 421 18.70 -32.80 -19.14
N ARG A 422 18.93 -32.86 -20.46
CA ARG A 422 19.51 -34.04 -21.11
C ARG A 422 20.91 -34.37 -20.59
N GLN A 423 21.29 -35.63 -20.69
CA GLN A 423 22.66 -36.10 -20.51
C GLN A 423 23.02 -37.04 -21.69
N PRO A 424 24.08 -36.74 -22.47
CA PRO A 424 24.85 -35.49 -22.46
C PRO A 424 24.06 -34.30 -23.04
N ARG A 425 24.52 -33.06 -22.80
CA ARG A 425 23.91 -31.83 -23.32
C ARG A 425 24.93 -30.71 -23.55
N VAL A 426 24.60 -29.78 -24.45
CA VAL A 426 25.37 -28.54 -24.70
C VAL A 426 24.77 -27.28 -24.07
N GLY A 427 23.65 -27.41 -23.35
CA GLY A 427 22.96 -26.27 -22.71
C GLY A 427 23.91 -25.35 -21.91
N PRO A 428 24.79 -25.90 -21.05
CA PRO A 428 25.78 -25.10 -20.32
C PRO A 428 26.72 -24.30 -21.24
N GLN A 429 27.34 -24.94 -22.24
CA GLN A 429 28.26 -24.28 -23.18
C GLN A 429 27.59 -23.11 -23.93
N ILE A 430 26.35 -23.28 -24.38
CA ILE A 430 25.60 -22.22 -25.07
C ILE A 430 25.22 -21.11 -24.10
N THR A 431 24.93 -21.45 -22.85
CA THR A 431 24.63 -20.47 -21.80
C THR A 431 25.85 -19.62 -21.48
N ASP A 432 27.03 -20.24 -21.37
CA ASP A 432 28.29 -19.54 -21.17
C ASP A 432 28.59 -18.58 -22.33
N PHE A 433 28.36 -19.01 -23.57
CA PHE A 433 28.48 -18.16 -24.77
C PHE A 433 27.55 -16.93 -24.72
N VAL A 434 26.28 -17.13 -24.34
CA VAL A 434 25.30 -16.02 -24.20
C VAL A 434 25.74 -15.06 -23.10
N LEU A 435 26.15 -15.60 -21.95
CA LEU A 435 26.62 -14.81 -20.81
C LEU A 435 27.88 -14.01 -21.16
N ASP A 436 28.82 -14.61 -21.90
CA ASP A 436 30.02 -13.96 -22.40
C ASP A 436 29.70 -12.81 -23.39
N ALA A 437 28.75 -13.02 -24.30
CA ALA A 437 28.28 -11.97 -25.21
C ALA A 437 27.69 -10.77 -24.44
N ILE A 438 26.85 -11.03 -23.42
CA ILE A 438 26.27 -10.00 -22.57
C ILE A 438 27.35 -9.27 -21.76
N LYS A 439 28.28 -9.99 -21.11
CA LYS A 439 29.37 -9.40 -20.32
C LYS A 439 30.31 -8.54 -21.17
N THR A 440 30.62 -9.00 -22.38
CA THR A 440 31.43 -8.25 -23.34
C THR A 440 30.75 -6.94 -23.73
N HIS A 441 29.45 -7.00 -24.05
CA HIS A 441 28.63 -5.82 -24.36
C HIS A 441 28.58 -4.82 -23.19
N LEU A 442 28.38 -5.31 -21.96
CA LEU A 442 28.39 -4.50 -20.74
C LEU A 442 29.73 -3.81 -20.49
N THR A 443 30.85 -4.49 -20.80
CA THR A 443 32.20 -3.92 -20.64
C THR A 443 32.45 -2.82 -21.68
N GLN A 444 31.95 -2.99 -22.90
CA GLN A 444 32.04 -2.00 -23.97
C GLN A 444 31.14 -0.78 -23.71
N SER A 445 29.96 -0.98 -23.12
CA SER A 445 29.01 0.10 -22.80
C SER A 445 29.37 0.88 -21.53
N LYS A 446 30.00 0.25 -20.53
CA LYS A 446 30.48 0.90 -19.28
C LYS A 446 31.62 1.92 -19.47
N LEU A 447 32.20 2.06 -20.67
CA LEU A 447 33.03 3.25 -20.97
C LEU A 447 32.22 4.56 -20.94
N ALA A 448 30.88 4.49 -20.96
CA ALA A 448 29.99 5.60 -20.62
C ALA A 448 29.59 5.49 -19.14
N ALA A 449 30.09 6.41 -18.32
CA ALA A 449 29.98 6.38 -16.85
C ALA A 449 28.51 6.41 -16.34
N GLY A 450 28.20 5.53 -15.37
CA GLY A 450 27.02 5.66 -14.50
C GLY A 450 25.99 4.52 -14.50
N ALA A 451 26.18 3.43 -15.27
CA ALA A 451 25.22 2.32 -15.29
C ALA A 451 25.27 1.45 -14.01
N PRO A 452 24.11 1.01 -13.47
CA PRO A 452 24.06 0.10 -12.33
C PRO A 452 24.77 -1.21 -12.65
N GLU A 453 25.42 -1.80 -11.64
CA GLU A 453 26.09 -3.09 -11.82
C GLU A 453 25.04 -4.21 -11.95
N ILE A 454 25.35 -5.27 -12.71
CA ILE A 454 24.41 -6.36 -13.00
C ILE A 454 25.07 -7.65 -12.55
N ALA A 455 24.44 -8.34 -11.60
CA ALA A 455 24.84 -9.65 -11.13
C ALA A 455 24.10 -10.74 -11.92
N PHE A 456 24.78 -11.84 -12.22
CA PHE A 456 24.20 -12.95 -12.96
C PHE A 456 24.12 -14.19 -12.07
N GLU A 457 22.96 -14.84 -12.06
CA GLU A 457 22.74 -16.12 -11.39
C GLU A 457 22.46 -17.20 -12.43
N LEU A 458 23.36 -18.18 -12.54
CA LEU A 458 23.17 -19.32 -13.43
C LEU A 458 22.24 -20.34 -12.75
N ILE A 459 21.11 -20.64 -13.40
CA ILE A 459 20.09 -21.55 -12.90
C ILE A 459 19.99 -22.74 -13.85
N ASP A 460 20.52 -23.88 -13.45
CA ASP A 460 20.42 -25.12 -14.22
C ASP A 460 19.18 -25.91 -13.82
N VAL A 461 18.19 -25.99 -14.72
CA VAL A 461 16.93 -26.71 -14.47
C VAL A 461 17.15 -28.20 -14.19
N ALA A 462 18.28 -28.79 -14.60
CA ALA A 462 18.61 -30.17 -14.23
C ALA A 462 19.15 -30.28 -12.81
N ALA A 463 19.82 -29.24 -12.31
CA ALA A 463 20.37 -29.22 -10.96
C ALA A 463 19.30 -28.95 -9.90
N LEU A 464 18.18 -28.30 -10.27
CA LEU A 464 17.03 -28.09 -9.39
C LEU A 464 16.42 -29.40 -8.88
N ASN A 465 16.52 -30.49 -9.67
CA ASN A 465 16.00 -31.81 -9.35
C ASN A 465 14.53 -31.81 -8.86
N LEU A 466 13.71 -30.92 -9.45
CA LEU A 466 12.28 -30.82 -9.14
C LEU A 466 11.56 -32.10 -9.58
N PRO A 467 10.70 -32.70 -8.74
CA PRO A 467 9.77 -33.73 -9.17
C PRO A 467 8.91 -33.26 -10.35
N LEU A 468 8.31 -34.19 -11.09
CA LEU A 468 7.22 -33.78 -11.98
C LEU A 468 6.11 -33.19 -11.10
N PHE A 469 5.64 -31.98 -11.44
CA PHE A 469 4.73 -31.14 -10.65
C PHE A 469 3.90 -31.92 -9.61
N ASP A 470 4.23 -31.76 -8.34
CA ASP A 470 3.62 -32.47 -7.21
C ASP A 470 3.01 -31.53 -6.15
N GLU A 471 2.99 -30.21 -6.39
CA GLU A 471 2.30 -29.27 -5.50
C GLU A 471 0.78 -29.50 -5.52
N PRO A 472 0.15 -29.67 -4.34
CA PRO A 472 -1.31 -29.83 -4.26
C PRO A 472 -2.05 -28.51 -4.46
N VAL A 473 -1.36 -27.38 -4.23
CA VAL A 473 -1.92 -26.04 -4.39
C VAL A 473 -1.78 -25.56 -5.83
N ILE A 474 -2.77 -24.80 -6.29
CA ILE A 474 -2.71 -24.15 -7.60
C ILE A 474 -1.78 -22.93 -7.49
N PRO A 475 -0.64 -22.86 -8.21
CA PRO A 475 0.35 -21.79 -8.02
C PRO A 475 -0.19 -20.38 -8.21
N SER A 476 -1.21 -20.18 -9.06
CA SER A 476 -1.84 -18.86 -9.27
C SER A 476 -2.69 -18.37 -8.09
N GLN A 477 -3.03 -19.24 -7.14
CA GLN A 477 -3.75 -18.91 -5.91
C GLN A 477 -2.80 -18.62 -4.74
N VAL A 478 -1.52 -18.99 -4.87
CA VAL A 478 -0.47 -18.74 -3.89
C VAL A 478 -0.06 -17.27 -3.95
N LYS A 479 -0.01 -16.60 -2.80
CA LYS A 479 0.38 -15.19 -2.67
C LYS A 479 1.70 -15.00 -1.91
N ASP A 480 2.10 -15.99 -1.13
CA ASP A 480 3.31 -16.00 -0.33
C ASP A 480 4.00 -17.36 -0.50
N ALA A 481 5.33 -17.36 -0.65
CA ALA A 481 6.12 -18.57 -0.82
C ALA A 481 5.87 -19.61 0.30
N LYS A 482 5.52 -19.18 1.51
CA LYS A 482 5.22 -20.09 2.64
C LYS A 482 3.99 -20.97 2.40
N ASP A 483 3.11 -20.60 1.47
CA ASP A 483 1.86 -21.32 1.20
C ASP A 483 2.07 -22.53 0.26
N TYR A 484 3.26 -22.68 -0.33
CA TYR A 484 3.64 -23.91 -1.03
C TYR A 484 3.83 -25.06 -0.04
N ALA A 485 3.37 -26.26 -0.42
CA ALA A 485 3.42 -27.41 0.48
C ALA A 485 4.85 -27.95 0.64
N HIS A 486 5.64 -27.97 -0.43
CA HIS A 486 6.93 -28.66 -0.45
C HIS A 486 8.14 -27.72 -0.29
N ASP A 487 9.17 -28.20 0.43
CA ASP A 487 10.42 -27.46 0.65
C ASP A 487 11.14 -27.13 -0.66
N HIS A 488 11.13 -28.04 -1.64
CA HIS A 488 11.77 -27.83 -2.92
C HIS A 488 11.11 -26.68 -3.71
N THR A 489 9.78 -26.53 -3.60
CA THR A 489 9.04 -25.44 -4.25
C THR A 489 9.32 -24.12 -3.56
N ARG A 490 9.37 -24.10 -2.22
CA ARG A 490 9.76 -22.90 -1.46
C ARG A 490 11.18 -22.45 -1.80
N ALA A 491 12.13 -23.38 -1.91
CA ALA A 491 13.50 -23.08 -2.32
C ALA A 491 13.57 -22.55 -3.76
N TRP A 492 12.79 -23.14 -4.67
CA TRP A 492 12.70 -22.68 -6.05
C TRP A 492 12.05 -21.29 -6.15
N SER A 493 10.94 -21.08 -5.45
CA SER A 493 10.25 -19.79 -5.30
C SER A 493 11.20 -18.70 -4.79
N ALA A 494 12.01 -18.98 -3.77
CA ALA A 494 13.02 -18.05 -3.25
C ALA A 494 14.08 -17.69 -4.30
N THR A 495 14.55 -18.67 -5.08
CA THR A 495 15.53 -18.46 -6.16
C THR A 495 14.98 -17.54 -7.25
N VAL A 496 13.75 -17.82 -7.72
CA VAL A 496 13.10 -17.00 -8.75
C VAL A 496 12.76 -15.61 -8.21
N SER A 497 12.30 -15.52 -6.97
CA SER A 497 11.96 -14.25 -6.33
C SER A 497 13.16 -13.31 -6.21
N ALA A 498 14.36 -13.86 -5.95
CA ALA A 498 15.61 -13.09 -5.83
C ALA A 498 16.15 -12.51 -7.15
N CYS A 499 15.61 -12.89 -8.30
CA CYS A 499 16.00 -12.36 -9.61
C CYS A 499 15.05 -11.27 -10.11
N ASP A 500 15.57 -10.21 -10.70
CA ASP A 500 14.81 -9.08 -11.27
C ASP A 500 14.34 -9.33 -12.71
N ALA A 501 15.11 -10.10 -13.48
CA ALA A 501 14.82 -10.48 -14.86
C ALA A 501 15.42 -11.85 -15.21
N PHE A 502 14.99 -12.40 -16.34
CA PHE A 502 15.40 -13.74 -16.77
C PHE A 502 15.84 -13.83 -18.23
N VAL A 503 16.95 -14.52 -18.47
CA VAL A 503 17.37 -14.97 -19.80
C VAL A 503 17.11 -16.47 -19.88
N PHE A 504 16.16 -16.88 -20.71
CA PHE A 504 15.86 -18.28 -20.94
C PHE A 504 16.70 -18.82 -22.08
N VAL A 505 17.69 -19.68 -21.79
CA VAL A 505 18.53 -20.36 -22.78
C VAL A 505 17.99 -21.78 -22.97
N THR A 506 17.25 -22.02 -24.05
CA THR A 506 16.45 -23.25 -24.19
C THR A 506 16.68 -23.98 -25.52
N PRO A 507 16.85 -25.33 -25.50
CA PRO A 507 16.76 -26.10 -26.73
C PRO A 507 15.31 -26.18 -27.21
N GLN A 508 15.13 -26.52 -28.49
CA GLN A 508 13.86 -27.01 -29.01
C GLN A 508 13.79 -28.54 -29.01
N TYR A 509 12.81 -29.11 -28.30
CA TYR A 509 12.51 -30.55 -28.35
C TYR A 509 11.18 -30.78 -29.05
N ASN A 510 11.19 -31.49 -30.18
CA ASN A 510 9.99 -31.80 -30.96
C ASN A 510 9.08 -30.58 -31.18
N TRP A 511 9.68 -29.45 -31.57
CA TRP A 511 9.00 -28.16 -31.82
C TRP A 511 8.33 -27.55 -30.59
N GLY A 512 8.67 -28.00 -29.39
CA GLY A 512 8.11 -27.51 -28.14
C GLY A 512 9.16 -27.18 -27.09
N ILE A 513 8.63 -26.68 -25.97
CA ILE A 513 9.36 -26.35 -24.75
C ILE A 513 9.83 -27.66 -24.09
N PRO A 514 11.10 -27.75 -23.64
CA PRO A 514 11.56 -28.89 -22.87
C PRO A 514 10.69 -29.13 -21.62
N ALA A 515 10.32 -30.40 -21.37
CA ALA A 515 9.44 -30.76 -20.27
C ALA A 515 9.97 -30.28 -18.90
N GLY A 516 11.28 -30.45 -18.63
CA GLY A 516 11.90 -29.98 -17.40
C GLY A 516 11.81 -28.46 -17.21
N LEU A 517 12.03 -27.69 -18.28
CA LEU A 517 11.88 -26.23 -18.24
C LEU A 517 10.44 -25.84 -17.97
N LYS A 518 9.48 -26.45 -18.68
CA LYS A 518 8.05 -26.17 -18.48
C LYS A 518 7.60 -26.57 -17.06
N ASN A 519 8.09 -27.69 -16.56
CA ASN A 519 7.84 -28.16 -15.19
C ASN A 519 8.33 -27.12 -14.18
N ALA A 520 9.59 -26.67 -14.27
CA ALA A 520 10.12 -25.64 -13.38
C ALA A 520 9.34 -24.33 -13.44
N ILE A 521 8.87 -23.92 -14.62
CA ILE A 521 8.01 -22.75 -14.78
C ILE A 521 6.66 -22.96 -14.07
N ASP A 522 6.04 -24.14 -14.23
CA ASP A 522 4.70 -24.44 -13.75
C ASP A 522 4.59 -24.58 -12.22
N TYR A 523 5.69 -24.82 -11.51
CA TYR A 523 5.69 -24.81 -10.03
C TYR A 523 5.26 -23.46 -9.44
N LEU A 524 5.52 -22.36 -10.16
CA LEU A 524 5.46 -21.00 -9.65
C LEU A 524 4.53 -20.11 -10.48
N PHE A 525 4.13 -18.95 -9.93
CA PHE A 525 3.26 -18.02 -10.67
C PHE A 525 3.55 -16.56 -10.32
N HIS A 526 3.27 -16.16 -9.07
CA HIS A 526 3.39 -14.77 -8.64
C HIS A 526 4.82 -14.24 -8.73
N GLU A 527 5.81 -15.13 -8.59
CA GLU A 527 7.24 -14.84 -8.68
C GLU A 527 7.70 -14.39 -10.06
N TRP A 528 6.97 -14.77 -11.12
CA TRP A 528 7.28 -14.41 -12.50
C TRP A 528 6.68 -13.06 -12.89
N ARG A 529 5.54 -12.69 -12.29
CA ARG A 529 4.68 -11.61 -12.76
C ARG A 529 5.42 -10.27 -12.84
N GLY A 530 5.33 -9.62 -14.00
CA GLY A 530 5.91 -8.29 -14.25
C GLY A 530 7.42 -8.27 -14.51
N LYS A 531 8.13 -9.39 -14.32
CA LYS A 531 9.58 -9.45 -14.52
C LYS A 531 9.93 -9.47 -16.01
N PRO A 532 10.94 -8.71 -16.46
CA PRO A 532 11.43 -8.79 -17.83
C PRO A 532 12.03 -10.15 -18.17
N ALA A 533 11.85 -10.57 -19.41
CA ALA A 533 12.47 -11.80 -19.90
C ALA A 533 12.90 -11.68 -21.35
N MET A 534 14.03 -12.31 -21.66
CA MET A 534 14.45 -12.60 -23.03
C MET A 534 14.61 -14.09 -23.27
N ILE A 535 14.39 -14.52 -24.51
CA ILE A 535 14.45 -15.93 -24.91
C ILE A 535 15.57 -16.09 -25.93
N VAL A 536 16.52 -16.96 -25.61
CA VAL A 536 17.55 -17.46 -26.50
C VAL A 536 17.28 -18.95 -26.74
N SER A 537 16.70 -19.28 -27.88
CA SER A 537 16.51 -20.67 -28.27
C SER A 537 17.65 -21.18 -29.12
N TYR A 538 17.85 -22.50 -29.15
CA TYR A 538 18.79 -23.13 -30.06
C TYR A 538 18.28 -24.46 -30.60
N GLY A 539 18.74 -24.80 -31.81
CA GLY A 539 18.36 -26.04 -32.49
C GLY A 539 18.87 -26.09 -33.92
N GLY A 540 18.53 -27.17 -34.65
CA GLY A 540 18.97 -27.32 -36.05
C GLY A 540 18.54 -26.16 -36.97
N HIS A 541 17.45 -25.47 -36.62
CA HIS A 541 16.97 -24.25 -37.29
C HIS A 541 16.64 -23.16 -36.25
N GLY A 542 17.51 -22.96 -35.25
CA GLY A 542 17.36 -21.89 -34.26
C GLY A 542 16.38 -22.14 -33.11
N GLY A 543 15.39 -23.02 -33.29
CA GLY A 543 14.42 -23.36 -32.24
C GLY A 543 13.23 -22.40 -32.12
N ASP A 544 12.85 -21.77 -33.22
CA ASP A 544 11.79 -20.75 -33.33
C ASP A 544 10.43 -21.20 -32.77
N LYS A 545 10.04 -22.47 -32.96
CA LYS A 545 8.76 -22.99 -32.44
C LYS A 545 8.74 -23.07 -30.93
N CYS A 546 9.86 -23.49 -30.32
CA CYS A 546 10.02 -23.45 -28.88
C CYS A 546 9.97 -22.01 -28.35
N ALA A 547 10.68 -21.08 -29.00
CA ALA A 547 10.70 -19.68 -28.58
C ALA A 547 9.29 -19.05 -28.62
N ALA A 548 8.54 -19.28 -29.70
CA ALA A 548 7.17 -18.78 -29.83
C ALA A 548 6.22 -19.38 -28.78
N ALA A 549 6.29 -20.70 -28.54
CA ALA A 549 5.48 -21.36 -27.52
C ALA A 549 5.83 -20.86 -26.10
N LEU A 550 7.12 -20.71 -25.79
CA LEU A 550 7.58 -20.21 -24.50
C LEU A 550 7.12 -18.78 -24.28
N LYS A 551 7.21 -17.91 -25.31
CA LYS A 551 6.72 -16.53 -25.23
C LYS A 551 5.24 -16.45 -24.84
N ILE A 552 4.37 -17.29 -25.41
CA ILE A 552 2.94 -17.35 -25.04
C ILE A 552 2.77 -17.67 -23.56
N VAL A 553 3.53 -18.64 -23.03
CA VAL A 553 3.47 -19.04 -21.61
C VAL A 553 3.93 -17.89 -20.70
N LEU A 554 5.09 -17.31 -20.99
CA LEU A 554 5.70 -16.28 -20.15
C LEU A 554 4.91 -14.96 -20.19
N GLU A 555 4.60 -14.45 -21.39
CA GLU A 555 3.92 -13.16 -21.57
C GLU A 555 2.41 -13.27 -21.32
N GLY A 556 1.76 -14.20 -22.01
CA GLY A 556 0.30 -14.34 -21.97
C GLY A 556 -0.22 -15.06 -20.73
N GLY A 557 0.50 -16.07 -20.25
CA GLY A 557 0.08 -16.88 -19.09
C GLY A 557 0.51 -16.29 -17.74
N LEU A 558 1.79 -15.98 -17.61
CA LEU A 558 2.40 -15.56 -16.33
C LEU A 558 2.49 -14.04 -16.16
N GLY A 559 2.27 -13.27 -17.22
CA GLY A 559 2.33 -11.81 -17.18
C GLY A 559 3.75 -11.27 -17.02
N MET A 560 4.76 -11.97 -17.55
CA MET A 560 6.12 -11.44 -17.68
C MET A 560 6.20 -10.38 -18.79
N LYS A 561 7.17 -9.47 -18.72
CA LYS A 561 7.46 -8.50 -19.79
C LYS A 561 8.47 -9.12 -20.78
N VAL A 562 8.00 -9.94 -21.71
CA VAL A 562 8.89 -10.61 -22.68
C VAL A 562 9.21 -9.65 -23.83
N VAL A 563 10.49 -9.49 -24.14
CA VAL A 563 10.94 -8.68 -25.28
C VAL A 563 10.33 -9.15 -26.60
N ALA A 564 10.13 -8.22 -27.54
CA ALA A 564 9.48 -8.49 -28.80
C ALA A 564 10.27 -9.51 -29.64
N THR A 565 11.58 -9.32 -29.69
CA THR A 565 12.53 -10.09 -30.51
C THR A 565 13.08 -11.30 -29.73
N THR A 566 13.12 -12.48 -30.36
CA THR A 566 13.77 -13.68 -29.79
C THR A 566 15.07 -13.97 -30.51
N VAL A 567 16.10 -14.43 -29.80
CA VAL A 567 17.34 -14.90 -30.42
C VAL A 567 17.23 -16.40 -30.72
N ASN A 568 17.49 -16.81 -31.95
CA ASN A 568 17.33 -18.20 -32.39
C ASN A 568 18.63 -18.75 -32.99
N LEU A 569 19.47 -19.40 -32.16
CA LEU A 569 20.80 -19.88 -32.53
C LEU A 569 20.74 -21.16 -33.36
N SER A 570 20.96 -21.04 -34.67
CA SER A 570 20.94 -22.17 -35.60
C SER A 570 22.31 -22.82 -35.72
N PHE A 571 22.38 -24.16 -35.61
CA PHE A 571 23.63 -24.87 -35.92
C PHE A 571 23.95 -24.72 -37.42
N PRO A 572 25.17 -24.31 -37.80
CA PRO A 572 25.52 -23.95 -39.18
C PRO A 572 25.64 -25.17 -40.09
N ASN A 573 25.96 -26.33 -39.52
CA ASN A 573 26.14 -27.58 -40.26
C ASN A 573 25.78 -28.80 -39.41
N ARG A 574 25.62 -29.93 -40.10
CA ARG A 574 25.24 -31.21 -39.48
C ARG A 574 26.31 -31.75 -38.54
N GLU A 575 27.58 -31.46 -38.79
CA GLU A 575 28.68 -31.92 -37.95
C GLU A 575 28.59 -31.31 -36.54
N LEU A 576 28.45 -29.99 -36.45
CA LEU A 576 28.32 -29.29 -35.17
C LEU A 576 27.02 -29.68 -34.45
N LEU A 577 25.92 -29.87 -35.20
CA LEU A 577 24.68 -30.41 -34.61
C LEU A 577 24.90 -31.80 -34.00
N VAL A 578 25.66 -32.69 -34.66
CA VAL A 578 25.97 -34.02 -34.13
C VAL A 578 26.86 -33.91 -32.88
N LYS A 579 27.89 -33.08 -32.90
CA LYS A 579 28.71 -32.77 -31.70
C LYS A 579 27.81 -32.30 -30.55
N ALA A 580 26.89 -31.39 -30.83
CA ALA A 580 25.95 -30.87 -29.86
C ALA A 580 25.02 -31.94 -29.28
N THR A 581 24.56 -32.90 -30.10
CA THR A 581 23.73 -34.01 -29.60
C THR A 581 24.49 -34.95 -28.65
N ARG A 582 25.81 -35.01 -28.75
CA ARG A 582 26.71 -35.81 -27.91
C ARG A 582 27.27 -35.03 -26.72
N GLY A 583 26.95 -33.75 -26.60
CA GLY A 583 27.51 -32.86 -25.57
C GLY A 583 29.03 -32.67 -25.69
N GLU A 584 29.58 -32.89 -26.88
CA GLU A 584 30.99 -32.62 -27.16
C GLU A 584 31.24 -31.09 -27.11
N ASP A 585 32.50 -30.70 -26.95
CA ASP A 585 32.91 -29.31 -26.96
C ASP A 585 32.60 -28.66 -28.33
N LEU A 586 31.87 -27.56 -28.30
CA LEU A 586 31.49 -26.78 -29.48
C LEU A 586 32.55 -25.74 -29.87
N GLY A 587 33.57 -25.51 -29.03
CA GLY A 587 34.62 -24.51 -29.27
C GLY A 587 34.08 -23.08 -29.23
N LEU A 588 33.33 -22.75 -28.16
CA LEU A 588 32.71 -21.43 -27.94
C LEU A 588 33.51 -20.57 -26.96
N ASP A 589 34.84 -20.69 -26.98
CA ASP A 589 35.75 -20.19 -25.94
C ASP A 589 35.99 -18.67 -25.96
N GLY A 590 35.36 -17.93 -26.88
CA GLY A 590 35.30 -16.46 -26.86
C GLY A 590 36.61 -15.72 -27.17
N VAL A 591 37.72 -16.44 -27.30
CA VAL A 591 39.06 -15.89 -27.59
C VAL A 591 39.39 -15.90 -29.09
N ASN A 592 38.73 -16.76 -29.87
CA ASN A 592 39.06 -16.97 -31.28
C ASN A 592 37.97 -16.42 -32.22
N SER A 593 38.38 -15.74 -33.29
CA SER A 593 37.52 -15.17 -34.33
C SER A 593 36.80 -16.21 -35.23
N GLN A 594 36.70 -17.47 -34.77
CA GLN A 594 36.08 -18.61 -35.45
C GLN A 594 34.85 -19.17 -34.72
N ASP A 595 34.39 -18.50 -33.65
CA ASP A 595 33.16 -18.83 -32.93
C ASP A 595 31.97 -19.00 -33.90
N THR A 596 31.16 -20.04 -33.70
CA THR A 596 30.07 -20.40 -34.60
C THR A 596 29.01 -19.30 -34.75
N TRP A 597 28.76 -18.53 -33.68
CA TRP A 597 27.67 -17.55 -33.59
C TRP A 597 28.14 -16.11 -33.37
N VAL A 598 29.32 -15.74 -33.91
CA VAL A 598 29.88 -14.38 -33.73
C VAL A 598 28.91 -13.29 -34.17
N LYS A 599 28.12 -13.51 -35.22
CA LYS A 599 27.17 -12.51 -35.74
C LYS A 599 25.99 -12.32 -34.79
N GLU A 600 25.52 -13.41 -34.21
CA GLU A 600 24.40 -13.48 -33.27
C GLU A 600 24.76 -12.85 -31.92
N ARG A 601 26.06 -12.68 -31.59
CA ARG A 601 26.48 -11.88 -30.41
C ARG A 601 25.88 -10.47 -30.43
N GLY A 602 25.84 -9.82 -31.60
CA GLY A 602 25.23 -8.49 -31.74
C GLY A 602 23.71 -8.50 -31.58
N GLU A 603 23.05 -9.59 -31.99
CA GLU A 603 21.61 -9.78 -31.76
C GLU A 603 21.33 -10.00 -30.27
N ILE A 604 22.12 -10.82 -29.58
CA ILE A 604 22.05 -11.02 -28.13
C ILE A 604 22.19 -9.67 -27.41
N SER A 605 23.18 -8.85 -27.77
CA SER A 605 23.37 -7.51 -27.19
C SER A 605 22.15 -6.61 -27.40
N LYS A 606 21.57 -6.61 -28.61
CA LYS A 606 20.40 -5.78 -28.93
C LYS A 606 19.17 -6.19 -28.12
N VAL A 607 18.90 -7.50 -28.05
CA VAL A 607 17.76 -8.05 -27.31
C VAL A 607 17.97 -7.87 -25.80
N TRP A 608 19.22 -7.97 -25.33
CA TRP A 608 19.60 -7.62 -23.97
C TRP A 608 19.27 -6.16 -23.64
N ASP A 609 19.65 -5.21 -24.49
CA ASP A 609 19.33 -3.78 -24.27
C ASP A 609 17.80 -3.53 -24.23
N GLU A 610 17.02 -4.20 -25.08
CA GLU A 610 15.54 -4.16 -25.07
C GLU A 610 14.98 -4.69 -23.73
N MET A 611 15.54 -5.79 -23.21
CA MET A 611 15.13 -6.35 -21.93
C MET A 611 15.50 -5.42 -20.77
N VAL A 612 16.70 -4.82 -20.80
CA VAL A 612 17.17 -3.90 -19.76
C VAL A 612 16.35 -2.60 -19.75
N GLN A 613 15.89 -2.11 -20.90
CA GLN A 613 14.94 -0.98 -20.95
C GLN A 613 13.60 -1.30 -20.28
N SER A 614 13.23 -2.58 -20.18
CA SER A 614 11.99 -3.02 -19.52
C SER A 614 12.15 -3.23 -18.01
N LEU A 615 13.38 -3.14 -17.48
CA LEU A 615 13.72 -3.18 -16.05
C LEU A 615 13.53 -1.83 -15.34
N ASP A 616 13.41 -0.74 -16.11
CA ASP A 616 13.05 0.62 -15.66
C ASP A 616 11.52 0.81 -15.74
#